data_AF-A0A1L6ZJ71-F1
#
_entry.id   AF-A0A1L6ZJ71-F1
#
_cell.length_a   1.000
_cell.length_b   1.000
_cell.length_c   1.000
_cell.angle_alpha   90.00
_cell.angle_beta   90.00
_cell.angle_gamma   90.00
#
_symmetry.space_group_name_H-M   'P 1'
#
loop_
_entity.id
_entity.type
_entity.pdbx_description
1 polymer ?
#
loop_
_entity_poly.entity_id
_entity_poly.type
_entity_poly.pdbx_seq_one_letter_code
_entity_poly.pdbx_strand_id
1 'polypeptide(L)'
;MTQLQDWAANAPTEVYNILEDWGYTRQDINIADAVHLTIYLLNRLDTGDKTDYYYCLQFEDELQYTKIKFECISFLYYFERYAAGKGLLEG
;
A
#
# COMPACT_ATOMS: atom_id res chain seq x y z
N MET A 1 6.74 -12.15 21.03
CA MET A 1 5.79 -11.17 20.45
C MET A 1 5.69 -11.50 18.97
N THR A 2 4.50 -11.90 18.56
CA THR A 2 4.16 -12.58 17.31
C THR A 2 4.10 -11.59 16.14
N GLN A 3 4.62 -12.02 14.98
CA GLN A 3 4.79 -11.31 13.69
C GLN A 3 3.64 -10.42 13.18
N LEU A 4 2.49 -10.36 13.85
CA LEU A 4 1.29 -9.61 13.46
C LEU A 4 1.35 -8.11 13.75
N GLN A 5 2.30 -7.63 14.58
CA GLN A 5 2.45 -6.19 14.85
C GLN A 5 3.30 -5.44 13.81
N ASP A 6 4.01 -6.15 12.93
CA ASP A 6 4.99 -5.52 12.05
C ASP A 6 4.40 -5.04 10.71
N TRP A 7 3.25 -5.56 10.27
CA TRP A 7 2.67 -5.12 8.98
C TRP A 7 2.36 -3.62 8.98
N ALA A 8 1.92 -3.07 10.12
CA ALA A 8 1.62 -1.65 10.23
C ALA A 8 2.89 -0.78 10.10
N ALA A 9 4.04 -1.29 10.55
CA ALA A 9 5.32 -0.60 10.37
C ALA A 9 5.85 -0.69 8.92
N ASN A 10 5.39 -1.69 8.16
CA ASN A 10 5.84 -1.95 6.80
C ASN A 10 4.86 -1.50 5.70
N ALA A 11 3.64 -1.09 6.07
CA ALA A 11 2.67 -0.55 5.13
C ALA A 11 3.21 0.75 4.51
N PRO A 12 2.97 1.01 3.20
CA PRO A 12 3.39 2.24 2.56
C PRO A 12 2.86 3.46 3.32
N THR A 13 3.68 4.50 3.45
CA THR A 13 3.27 5.71 4.19
C THR A 13 1.99 6.30 3.59
N GLU A 14 1.87 6.22 2.27
CA GLU A 14 0.76 6.76 1.50
C GLU A 14 -0.59 6.08 1.82
N VAL A 15 -0.59 4.83 2.30
CA VAL A 15 -1.80 4.17 2.80
C VAL A 15 -2.37 4.94 3.99
N TYR A 16 -1.50 5.42 4.88
CA TYR A 16 -1.92 6.21 6.04
C TYR A 16 -2.36 7.62 5.67
N ASN A 17 -1.71 8.24 4.69
CA ASN A 17 -2.11 9.55 4.18
C ASN A 17 -3.54 9.49 3.61
N ILE A 18 -3.84 8.49 2.78
CA ILE A 18 -5.19 8.28 2.24
C ILE A 18 -6.22 8.05 3.35
N LEU A 19 -5.88 7.25 4.35
CA LEU A 19 -6.78 7.00 5.47
C LEU A 19 -7.12 8.28 6.23
N GLU A 20 -6.10 9.08 6.54
CA GLU A 20 -6.26 10.36 7.21
C GLU A 20 -7.11 11.33 6.37
N ASP A 21 -6.88 11.40 5.05
CA ASP A 21 -7.68 12.19 4.12
C ASP A 21 -9.14 11.76 4.05
N TRP A 22 -9.42 10.47 4.28
CA TRP A 22 -10.77 9.90 4.34
C TRP A 22 -11.40 9.98 5.73
N GLY A 23 -10.69 10.52 6.72
CA GLY A 23 -11.17 10.69 8.09
C GLY A 23 -11.05 9.45 8.97
N TYR A 24 -10.23 8.47 8.56
CA TYR A 24 -9.91 7.27 9.33
C TYR A 24 -8.57 7.40 10.04
N THR A 25 -8.37 6.55 11.04
CA THR A 25 -7.12 6.42 11.80
C THR A 25 -6.46 5.07 11.56
N ARG A 26 -5.19 4.94 11.94
CA ARG A 26 -4.43 3.68 11.79
C ARG A 26 -5.05 2.52 12.55
N GLN A 27 -5.78 2.78 13.64
CA GLN A 27 -6.43 1.74 14.42
C GLN A 27 -7.71 1.20 13.76
N ASP A 28 -8.25 1.90 12.76
CA ASP A 28 -9.51 1.55 12.11
C ASP A 28 -9.34 0.48 11.02
N ILE A 29 -8.10 0.16 10.65
CA ILE A 29 -7.79 -0.78 9.57
C ILE A 29 -7.08 -2.04 10.06
N ASN A 30 -7.31 -3.13 9.35
CA ASN A 30 -6.54 -4.37 9.49
C ASN A 30 -5.62 -4.57 8.27
N ILE A 31 -4.88 -5.69 8.28
CA ILE A 31 -3.93 -6.02 7.22
C ILE A 31 -4.58 -6.15 5.83
N ALA A 32 -5.81 -6.67 5.74
CA ALA A 32 -6.50 -6.81 4.46
C ALA A 32 -6.88 -5.44 3.88
N ASP A 33 -7.31 -4.50 4.73
CA ASP A 33 -7.58 -3.12 4.31
C ASP A 33 -6.31 -2.44 3.80
N ALA A 34 -5.19 -2.61 4.50
CA ALA A 34 -3.89 -2.09 4.07
C ALA A 34 -3.47 -2.68 2.71
N VAL A 35 -3.71 -3.97 2.46
CA VAL A 35 -3.45 -4.62 1.16
C VAL A 35 -4.33 -4.02 0.07
N HIS A 36 -5.63 -3.87 0.31
CA HIS A 36 -6.54 -3.26 -0.67
C HIS A 36 -6.20 -1.81 -0.99
N LEU A 37 -5.84 -1.01 0.01
CA LEU A 37 -5.39 0.37 -0.18
C LEU A 37 -4.07 0.45 -0.95
N THR A 38 -3.16 -0.50 -0.69
CA THR A 38 -1.90 -0.61 -1.45
C THR A 38 -2.16 -0.94 -2.93
N ILE A 39 -3.09 -1.86 -3.21
CA ILE A 39 -3.50 -2.19 -4.59
C ILE A 39 -4.19 -0.98 -5.24
N TYR A 40 -5.05 -0.27 -4.50
CA TYR A 40 -5.66 0.97 -4.96
C TYR A 40 -4.59 1.99 -5.38
N LEU A 41 -3.57 2.24 -4.56
CA LEU A 41 -2.45 3.13 -4.89
C LEU A 41 -1.73 2.73 -6.18
N LEU A 42 -1.41 1.45 -6.35
CA LEU A 42 -0.78 0.96 -7.58
C LEU A 42 -1.64 1.21 -8.81
N ASN A 43 -2.96 1.02 -8.70
CA ASN A 43 -3.89 1.32 -9.79
C ASN A 43 -3.93 2.81 -10.11
N ARG A 44 -3.91 3.69 -9.09
CA ARG A 44 -3.85 5.16 -9.29
C ARG A 44 -2.51 5.60 -9.90
N LEU A 45 -1.40 4.94 -9.59
CA LEU A 45 -0.10 5.19 -10.22
C LEU A 45 -0.05 4.75 -11.70
N ASP A 46 -0.95 3.86 -12.14
CA ASP A 46 -0.97 3.28 -13.49
C ASP A 46 -2.23 3.65 -14.30
N THR A 47 -3.11 4.50 -13.77
CA THR A 47 -4.45 4.72 -14.34
C THR A 47 -4.47 5.42 -15.71
N GLY A 48 -3.38 6.06 -16.14
CA GLY A 48 -3.33 6.85 -17.39
C GLY A 48 -4.09 8.19 -17.35
N ASP A 49 -4.83 8.45 -16.28
CA ASP A 49 -5.61 9.67 -16.04
C ASP A 49 -4.70 10.81 -15.60
N LYS A 50 -4.57 11.82 -16.46
CA LYS A 50 -3.76 13.03 -16.23
C LYS A 50 -4.35 14.00 -15.21
N THR A 51 -5.51 13.69 -14.63
CA THR A 51 -6.11 14.46 -13.53
C THR A 51 -5.90 13.79 -12.17
N ASP A 52 -5.41 12.55 -12.16
CA ASP A 52 -5.08 11.82 -10.94
C ASP A 52 -3.76 12.34 -10.36
N TYR A 53 -3.80 12.76 -9.10
CA TYR A 53 -2.63 13.17 -8.33
C TYR A 53 -1.48 12.15 -8.44
N TYR A 54 -1.74 10.87 -8.17
CA TYR A 54 -0.71 9.85 -8.14
C TYR A 54 -0.11 9.58 -9.51
N TYR A 55 -0.93 9.61 -10.57
CA TYR A 55 -0.43 9.49 -11.93
C TYR A 55 0.46 10.68 -12.30
N CYS A 56 0.06 11.91 -11.96
CA CYS A 56 0.81 13.12 -12.28
C CYS A 56 2.19 13.19 -11.63
N LEU A 57 2.37 12.54 -10.46
CA LEU A 57 3.68 12.46 -9.81
C LEU A 57 4.78 11.91 -10.73
N GLN A 58 4.47 11.06 -11.71
CA GLN A 58 5.50 10.54 -12.63
C GLN A 58 6.20 11.64 -13.45
N PHE A 59 5.55 12.81 -13.62
CA PHE A 59 6.09 13.96 -14.36
C PHE A 59 6.51 15.10 -13.42
N GLU A 60 5.83 15.24 -12.28
CA GLU A 60 6.02 16.36 -11.34
C GLU A 60 7.03 16.05 -10.23
N ASP A 61 7.01 14.81 -9.71
CA ASP A 61 7.92 14.30 -8.68
C ASP A 61 8.17 12.80 -8.89
N GLU A 62 9.00 12.50 -9.88
CA GLU A 62 9.33 11.11 -10.28
C GLU A 62 9.93 10.29 -9.12
N LEU A 63 10.63 10.97 -8.20
CA LEU A 63 11.21 10.33 -7.02
C LEU A 63 10.11 9.86 -6.06
N GLN A 64 9.15 10.72 -5.75
CA GLN A 64 8.00 10.33 -4.92
C GLN A 64 7.17 9.25 -5.61
N TYR A 65 6.90 9.37 -6.92
CA TYR A 65 6.20 8.35 -7.72
C TYR A 65 6.88 6.97 -7.59
N THR A 66 8.19 6.92 -7.85
CA THR A 66 8.97 5.68 -7.80
C THR A 66 9.03 5.10 -6.39
N LYS A 67 9.16 5.97 -5.38
CA LYS A 67 9.17 5.56 -3.97
C LYS A 67 7.83 4.91 -3.58
N ILE A 68 6.70 5.57 -3.83
CA ILE A 68 5.37 5.02 -3.51
C ILE A 68 5.18 3.67 -4.22
N LYS A 69 5.52 3.61 -5.51
CA LYS A 69 5.42 2.37 -6.30
C LYS A 69 6.26 1.24 -5.70
N PHE A 70 7.51 1.53 -5.32
CA PHE A 70 8.41 0.54 -4.71
C PHE A 70 7.93 0.08 -3.33
N GLU A 71 7.49 1.01 -2.46
CA GLU A 71 6.93 0.67 -1.15
C GLU A 71 5.70 -0.23 -1.29
N CYS A 72 4.80 0.09 -2.22
CA CYS A 72 3.60 -0.72 -2.48
C CYS A 72 3.94 -2.13 -2.94
N ILE A 73 4.84 -2.27 -3.93
CA ILE A 73 5.27 -3.59 -4.44
C ILE A 73 5.96 -4.39 -3.33
N SER A 74 6.83 -3.75 -2.55
CA SER A 74 7.57 -4.41 -1.47
C SER A 74 6.64 -4.91 -0.37
N PHE A 75 5.65 -4.11 0.02
CA PHE A 75 4.64 -4.49 1.00
C PHE A 75 3.80 -5.69 0.53
N LEU A 76 3.31 -5.66 -0.71
CA LEU A 76 2.53 -6.77 -1.26
C LEU A 76 3.36 -8.06 -1.38
N TYR A 77 4.61 -7.96 -1.82
CA TYR A 77 5.53 -9.11 -1.85
C TYR A 77 5.75 -9.70 -0.45
N TYR A 78 5.97 -8.85 0.55
CA TYR A 78 6.11 -9.29 1.94
C TYR A 78 4.83 -9.98 2.44
N PHE A 79 3.66 -9.41 2.14
CA PHE A 79 2.37 -9.98 2.49
C PHE A 79 2.16 -11.36 1.86
N GLU A 80 2.42 -11.52 0.56
CA GLU A 80 2.31 -12.82 -0.12
C GLU A 80 3.23 -13.87 0.52
N ARG A 81 4.47 -13.50 0.84
CA ARG A 81 5.43 -14.39 1.51
C ARG A 81 4.97 -14.76 2.92
N TYR A 82 4.38 -13.81 3.66
CA TYR A 82 3.76 -14.07 4.96
C TYR A 82 2.58 -15.04 4.83
N ALA A 83 1.66 -14.79 3.89
CA ALA A 83 0.48 -15.61 3.67
C ALA A 83 0.86 -17.05 3.24
N ALA A 84 1.86 -17.20 2.36
CA ALA A 84 2.43 -18.50 1.98
C ALA A 84 3.02 -19.24 3.19
N GLY A 85 3.82 -18.57 4.02
CA GLY A 85 4.42 -19.16 5.21
C GLY A 85 3.42 -19.56 6.31
N LYS A 86 2.16 -19.13 6.19
CA LYS A 86 1.05 -19.48 7.10
C LYS A 86 0.06 -20.48 6.49
N GLY A 87 0.27 -20.92 5.25
CA GLY A 87 -0.69 -21.79 4.54
C GLY A 87 -2.02 -21.09 4.22
N LEU A 88 -2.04 -19.76 4.15
CA LEU A 88 -3.24 -18.96 3.86
C LEU A 88 -3.50 -18.81 2.35
N LEU A 89 -2.56 -19.24 1.51
CA LEU A 89 -2.65 -19.19 0.05
C LEU A 89 -3.01 -20.55 -0.59
N GLU A 90 -3.22 -21.60 0.22
CA GLU A 90 -3.77 -22.87 -0.30
C GLU A 90 -5.29 -22.80 -0.26
N GLY A 91 -5.88 -22.45 -1.42
CA GLY A 91 -7.30 -22.52 -1.73
C GLY A 91 -7.50 -23.09 -3.12
#